data_AF-A0A813EUE6-F1
#
_entry.id   AF-A0A813EUE6-F1
#
_cell.length_a   1.000
_cell.length_b   1.000
_cell.length_c   1.000
_cell.angle_alpha   90.00
_cell.angle_beta   90.00
_cell.angle_gamma   90.00
#
_symmetry.space_group_name_H-M   'P 1'
#
loop_
_entity.id
_entity.type
_entity.pdbx_description
1 polymer ?
#
loop_
_entity_poly.entity_id
_entity_poly.type
_entity_poly.pdbx_seq_one_letter_code
_entity_poly.pdbx_strand_id
1 'polypeptide(L)'
;WLYAKPDAEARNELKRMILDRYDDALDAWRRLIDRDGSNSVSWEEFQAACSKIHFTGNISGAWRALDADLSGHITLQEFDPTSHSLLASFKAWADKNFGSSDLMLKALDVDGSGCLELNELKRACRKGNWRGDVLMLFNYLDKDRCRSGGKRSISAAELCFLDVWNPLDDDSLEEPHADLGHQIQEAETSLPALLVQPRRARPARPAMKDLKKYASAPVLPHLALRQPPSRILVRLLNSYAQGEGR
;
A
#
# COMPACT_ATOMS: atom_id res chain seq x y z
N TRP A 1 -12.58 0.51 -19.83
CA TRP A 1 -12.39 1.11 -18.50
C TRP A 1 -10.98 1.68 -18.38
N LEU A 2 -9.93 0.94 -18.74
CA LEU A 2 -8.54 1.45 -18.83
C LEU A 2 -8.39 2.74 -19.68
N TYR A 3 -9.04 2.79 -20.85
CA TYR A 3 -8.98 3.95 -21.77
C TYR A 3 -10.08 5.00 -21.52
N ALA A 4 -10.87 4.86 -20.46
CA ALA A 4 -11.90 5.86 -20.15
C ALA A 4 -11.23 7.20 -19.79
N LYS A 5 -11.92 8.32 -20.00
CA LYS A 5 -11.48 9.58 -19.40
C LYS A 5 -11.82 9.56 -17.90
N PRO A 6 -10.90 9.97 -17.01
CA PRO A 6 -11.18 10.04 -15.58
C PRO A 6 -12.35 11.01 -15.33
N ASP A 7 -13.28 10.58 -14.49
CA ASP A 7 -14.48 11.33 -14.13
C ASP A 7 -14.51 11.52 -12.60
N ALA A 8 -14.00 12.67 -12.16
CA ALA A 8 -13.90 13.00 -10.75
C ALA A 8 -15.27 13.20 -10.09
N GLU A 9 -16.27 13.67 -10.84
CA GLU A 9 -17.63 13.85 -10.33
C GLU A 9 -18.28 12.50 -10.07
N ALA A 10 -18.20 11.58 -11.03
CA ALA A 10 -18.70 10.22 -10.87
C ALA A 10 -18.02 9.47 -9.72
N ARG A 11 -16.70 9.64 -9.54
CA ARG A 11 -15.98 9.09 -8.38
C ARG A 11 -16.51 9.66 -7.06
N ASN A 12 -16.68 10.98 -6.98
CA ASN A 12 -17.12 11.63 -5.74
C ASN A 12 -18.56 11.23 -5.39
N GLU A 13 -19.44 11.13 -6.39
CA GLU A 13 -20.79 10.60 -6.22
C GLU A 13 -20.78 9.15 -5.73
N LEU A 14 -19.96 8.29 -6.36
CA LEU A 14 -19.79 6.91 -5.94
C LEU A 14 -19.32 6.82 -4.48
N LYS A 15 -18.26 7.55 -4.10
CA LYS A 15 -17.76 7.59 -2.71
C LYS A 15 -18.86 8.02 -1.75
N ARG A 16 -19.65 9.05 -2.07
CA ARG A 16 -20.79 9.48 -1.25
C ARG A 16 -21.83 8.37 -1.08
N MET A 17 -22.26 7.72 -2.17
CA MET A 17 -23.23 6.63 -2.12
C MET A 17 -22.76 5.43 -1.28
N ILE A 18 -21.46 5.16 -1.33
CA ILE A 18 -20.84 4.13 -0.48
C ILE A 18 -20.89 4.58 0.97
N LEU A 19 -20.40 5.77 1.31
CA LEU A 19 -20.36 6.25 2.70
C LEU A 19 -21.74 6.49 3.32
N ASP A 20 -22.80 6.70 2.52
CA ASP A 20 -24.18 6.77 3.02
C ASP A 20 -24.74 5.39 3.47
N ARG A 21 -24.14 4.29 3.01
CA ARG A 21 -24.62 2.91 3.32
C ARG A 21 -23.77 2.18 4.36
N TYR A 22 -22.58 2.69 4.67
CA TYR A 22 -21.61 2.02 5.53
C TYR A 22 -21.16 2.98 6.64
N ASP A 23 -20.80 2.43 7.80
CA ASP A 23 -20.47 3.24 8.98
C ASP A 23 -19.20 4.09 8.76
N ASP A 24 -18.23 3.55 8.02
CA ASP A 24 -16.99 4.21 7.66
C ASP A 24 -16.40 3.65 6.33
N ALA A 25 -15.36 4.32 5.81
CA ALA A 25 -14.71 3.94 4.56
C ALA A 25 -14.07 2.55 4.60
N LEU A 26 -13.61 2.10 5.78
CA LEU A 26 -12.98 0.80 5.95
C LEU A 26 -13.99 -0.34 5.96
N ASP A 27 -15.14 -0.12 6.58
CA ASP A 27 -16.26 -1.05 6.54
C ASP A 27 -16.78 -1.20 5.11
N ALA A 28 -16.89 -0.09 4.37
CA ALA A 28 -17.21 -0.12 2.95
C ALA A 28 -16.18 -0.89 2.15
N TRP A 29 -14.89 -0.59 2.33
CA TRP A 29 -13.79 -1.27 1.64
C TRP A 29 -13.91 -2.78 1.78
N ARG A 30 -13.94 -3.29 3.03
CA ARG A 30 -13.94 -4.73 3.32
C ARG A 30 -15.21 -5.47 2.91
N ARG A 31 -16.37 -4.82 2.92
CA ARG A 31 -17.68 -5.50 2.75
C ARG A 31 -18.31 -5.30 1.39
N LEU A 32 -17.90 -4.25 0.68
CA LEU A 32 -18.45 -3.91 -0.61
C LEU A 32 -17.44 -4.10 -1.73
N ILE A 33 -16.23 -3.56 -1.54
CA ILE A 33 -15.29 -3.33 -2.63
C ILE A 33 -14.24 -4.45 -2.71
N ASP A 34 -13.45 -4.65 -1.65
CA ASP A 34 -12.44 -5.70 -1.50
C ASP A 34 -13.06 -6.93 -0.81
N ARG A 35 -13.81 -7.72 -1.58
CA ARG A 35 -14.61 -8.82 -1.00
C ARG A 35 -13.74 -10.05 -0.72
N ASP A 36 -12.75 -10.30 -1.55
CA ASP A 36 -11.84 -11.41 -1.36
C ASP A 36 -10.80 -11.13 -0.26
N GLY A 37 -10.57 -9.85 0.08
CA GLY A 37 -9.62 -9.44 1.12
C GLY A 37 -8.18 -9.42 0.63
N SER A 38 -7.99 -9.35 -0.69
CA SER A 38 -6.69 -9.20 -1.33
C SER A 38 -6.05 -7.83 -1.08
N ASN A 39 -6.84 -6.87 -0.57
CA ASN A 39 -6.45 -5.49 -0.35
C ASN A 39 -6.09 -4.72 -1.65
N SER A 40 -6.60 -5.22 -2.77
CA SER A 40 -6.49 -4.65 -4.10
C SER A 40 -7.77 -5.00 -4.86
N VAL A 41 -8.44 -4.00 -5.43
CA VAL A 41 -9.76 -4.18 -6.02
C VAL A 41 -9.63 -4.30 -7.52
N SER A 42 -10.10 -5.44 -8.05
CA SER A 42 -10.20 -5.68 -9.48
C SER A 42 -11.36 -4.92 -10.14
N TRP A 43 -11.32 -4.77 -11.46
CA TRP A 43 -12.40 -4.15 -12.24
C TRP A 43 -13.74 -4.87 -12.01
N GLU A 44 -13.71 -6.20 -11.97
CA GLU A 44 -14.88 -7.04 -11.75
C GLU A 44 -15.50 -6.80 -10.36
N GLU A 45 -14.68 -6.70 -9.32
CA GLU A 45 -15.14 -6.40 -7.97
C GLU A 45 -15.73 -5.00 -7.87
N PHE A 46 -15.10 -4.01 -8.50
CA PHE A 46 -15.61 -2.65 -8.53
C PHE A 46 -16.93 -2.54 -9.30
N GLN A 47 -17.09 -3.24 -10.42
CA GLN A 47 -18.36 -3.31 -11.13
C GLN A 47 -19.45 -3.95 -10.26
N ALA A 48 -19.11 -5.04 -9.55
CA ALA A 48 -20.02 -5.70 -8.63
C ALA A 48 -20.43 -4.77 -7.48
N ALA A 49 -19.49 -3.99 -6.92
CA ALA A 49 -19.73 -2.98 -5.91
C ALA A 49 -20.70 -1.88 -6.42
N CYS A 50 -20.43 -1.32 -7.59
CA CYS A 50 -21.29 -0.32 -8.24
C CYS A 50 -22.72 -0.83 -8.44
N SER A 51 -22.85 -2.07 -8.94
CA SER A 51 -24.15 -2.72 -9.14
C SER A 51 -24.91 -2.90 -7.82
N LYS A 52 -24.22 -3.34 -6.76
CA LYS A 52 -24.80 -3.60 -5.44
C LYS A 52 -25.33 -2.34 -4.75
N ILE A 53 -24.71 -1.18 -4.98
CA ILE A 53 -25.22 0.09 -4.45
C ILE A 53 -26.15 0.84 -5.42
N HIS A 54 -26.42 0.25 -6.59
CA HIS A 54 -27.21 0.83 -7.69
C HIS A 54 -26.65 2.17 -8.19
N PHE A 55 -25.33 2.25 -8.33
CA PHE A 55 -24.69 3.41 -8.94
C PHE A 55 -24.98 3.44 -10.45
N THR A 56 -25.52 4.55 -10.94
CA THR A 56 -25.93 4.73 -12.35
C THR A 56 -25.10 5.79 -13.09
N GLY A 57 -24.13 6.40 -12.42
CA GLY A 57 -23.21 7.36 -13.02
C GLY A 57 -22.17 6.71 -13.94
N ASN A 58 -21.15 7.47 -14.31
CA ASN A 58 -20.09 6.99 -15.20
C ASN A 58 -19.14 6.02 -14.48
N ILE A 59 -19.50 4.73 -14.44
CA ILE A 59 -18.72 3.67 -13.76
C ILE A 59 -17.26 3.65 -14.23
N SER A 60 -17.04 3.67 -15.54
CA SER A 60 -15.69 3.57 -16.09
C SER A 60 -14.83 4.81 -15.85
N GLY A 61 -15.44 6.01 -15.85
CA GLY A 61 -14.74 7.24 -15.48
C GLY A 61 -14.46 7.31 -13.97
N ALA A 62 -15.37 6.82 -13.14
CA ALA A 62 -15.19 6.73 -11.69
C ALA A 62 -14.03 5.80 -11.32
N TRP A 63 -13.95 4.61 -11.94
CA TRP A 63 -12.79 3.73 -11.82
C TRP A 63 -11.51 4.44 -12.20
N ARG A 64 -11.47 5.04 -13.40
CA ARG A 64 -10.26 5.68 -13.90
C ARG A 64 -9.82 6.89 -13.07
N ALA A 65 -10.76 7.51 -12.36
CA ALA A 65 -10.45 8.59 -11.42
C ALA A 65 -10.02 8.10 -10.02
N LEU A 66 -10.19 6.80 -9.73
CA LEU A 66 -9.68 6.13 -8.53
C LEU A 66 -8.30 5.53 -8.79
N ASP A 67 -8.19 4.64 -9.79
CA ASP A 67 -6.97 4.05 -10.34
C ASP A 67 -6.19 5.15 -11.06
N ALA A 68 -5.51 5.99 -10.29
CA ALA A 68 -4.87 7.21 -10.76
C ALA A 68 -3.54 6.89 -11.43
N ASP A 69 -2.84 5.91 -10.88
CA ASP A 69 -1.52 5.43 -11.31
C ASP A 69 -1.57 4.50 -12.53
N LEU A 70 -2.76 4.07 -12.98
CA LEU A 70 -2.95 3.13 -14.10
C LEU A 70 -2.44 1.72 -13.80
N SER A 71 -2.35 1.34 -12.52
CA SER A 71 -1.98 -0.01 -12.09
C SER A 71 -3.01 -1.07 -12.49
N GLY A 72 -4.21 -0.65 -12.90
CA GLY A 72 -5.28 -1.54 -13.34
C GLY A 72 -6.00 -2.22 -12.19
N HIS A 73 -5.78 -1.76 -10.97
CA HIS A 73 -6.50 -2.12 -9.76
C HIS A 73 -6.69 -0.87 -8.89
N ILE A 74 -7.59 -0.93 -7.91
CA ILE A 74 -7.75 0.17 -6.95
C ILE A 74 -7.22 -0.30 -5.61
N THR A 75 -6.38 0.50 -4.96
CA THR A 75 -5.86 0.19 -3.62
C THR A 75 -6.59 0.97 -2.53
N LEU A 76 -6.37 0.56 -1.27
CA LEU A 76 -6.92 1.28 -0.14
C LEU A 76 -6.36 2.71 -0.08
N GLN A 77 -5.13 2.95 -0.55
CA GLN A 77 -4.53 4.28 -0.62
C GLN A 77 -5.34 5.21 -1.54
N GLU A 78 -5.71 4.72 -2.72
CA GLU A 78 -6.49 5.49 -3.69
C GLU A 78 -7.95 5.71 -3.26
N PHE A 79 -8.51 4.72 -2.57
CA PHE A 79 -9.87 4.81 -2.06
C PHE A 79 -9.98 5.70 -0.81
N ASP A 80 -9.16 5.46 0.20
CA ASP A 80 -9.10 6.26 1.43
C ASP A 80 -7.68 6.31 2.03
N PRO A 81 -6.89 7.36 1.68
CA PRO A 81 -5.52 7.53 2.17
C PRO A 81 -5.39 7.55 3.69
N THR A 82 -6.43 8.04 4.39
CA THR A 82 -6.43 8.15 5.86
C THR A 82 -6.40 6.76 6.48
N SER A 83 -7.24 5.87 5.98
CA SER A 83 -7.32 4.50 6.46
C SER A 83 -6.14 3.64 6.03
N HIS A 84 -5.63 3.84 4.81
CA HIS A 84 -4.36 3.24 4.41
C HIS A 84 -3.24 3.63 5.39
N SER A 85 -3.11 4.92 5.71
CA SER A 85 -2.09 5.40 6.65
C SER A 85 -2.23 4.80 8.05
N LEU A 86 -3.48 4.63 8.54
CA LEU A 86 -3.74 3.97 9.82
C LEU A 86 -3.21 2.53 9.78
N LEU A 87 -3.58 1.75 8.76
CA LEU A 87 -3.20 0.36 8.62
C LEU A 87 -1.68 0.19 8.44
N ALA A 88 -1.06 1.02 7.60
CA ALA A 88 0.38 1.02 7.38
C ALA A 88 1.14 1.33 8.68
N SER A 89 0.66 2.32 9.45
CA SER A 89 1.27 2.66 10.75
C SER A 89 1.15 1.53 11.78
N PHE A 90 0.06 0.76 11.74
CA PHE A 90 -0.13 -0.40 12.60
C PHE A 90 0.80 -1.54 12.20
N LYS A 91 0.87 -1.86 10.90
CA LYS A 91 1.79 -2.88 10.38
C LYS A 91 3.23 -2.59 10.77
N ALA A 92 3.71 -1.36 10.54
CA ALA A 92 5.07 -0.97 10.91
C ALA A 92 5.33 -1.11 12.43
N TRP A 93 4.32 -0.82 13.26
CA TRP A 93 4.40 -1.06 14.70
C TRP A 93 4.43 -2.55 15.04
N ALA A 94 3.58 -3.37 14.41
CA ALA A 94 3.50 -4.81 14.65
C ALA A 94 4.80 -5.52 14.25
N ASP A 95 5.32 -5.23 13.07
CA ASP A 95 6.58 -5.78 12.55
C ASP A 95 7.75 -5.42 13.47
N LYS A 96 7.80 -4.18 13.96
CA LYS A 96 8.86 -3.72 14.87
C LYS A 96 8.83 -4.41 16.24
N ASN A 97 7.65 -4.70 16.78
CA ASN A 97 7.51 -5.21 18.16
C ASN A 97 7.41 -6.73 18.23
N PHE A 98 6.87 -7.39 17.20
CA PHE A 98 6.54 -8.81 17.22
C PHE A 98 7.15 -9.58 16.04
N GLY A 99 7.36 -8.93 14.90
CA GLY A 99 7.97 -9.52 13.70
C GLY A 99 7.00 -10.30 12.80
N SER A 100 5.98 -10.96 13.36
CA SER A 100 4.92 -11.61 12.58
C SER A 100 3.56 -11.55 13.29
N SER A 101 2.48 -11.73 12.54
CA SER A 101 1.12 -11.76 13.06
C SER A 101 0.90 -12.86 14.10
N ASP A 102 1.52 -14.03 13.91
CA ASP A 102 1.44 -15.16 14.83
C ASP A 102 2.12 -14.86 16.18
N LEU A 103 3.27 -14.20 16.16
CA LEU A 103 3.98 -13.79 17.37
C LEU A 103 3.24 -12.66 18.08
N MET A 104 2.64 -11.74 17.31
CA MET A 104 1.78 -10.70 17.85
C MET A 104 0.59 -11.32 18.57
N LEU A 105 -0.14 -12.25 17.94
CA LEU A 105 -1.28 -12.92 18.54
C LEU A 105 -0.89 -13.58 19.87
N LYS A 106 0.19 -14.38 19.89
CA LYS A 106 0.68 -15.04 21.12
C LYS A 106 1.09 -14.06 22.23
N ALA A 107 1.55 -12.87 21.87
CA ALA A 107 1.96 -11.86 22.85
C ALA A 107 0.78 -11.02 23.38
N LEU A 108 -0.29 -10.89 22.59
CA LEU A 108 -1.43 -10.04 22.87
C LEU A 108 -2.63 -10.79 23.48
N ASP A 109 -2.83 -12.04 23.08
CA ASP A 109 -3.85 -12.96 23.57
C ASP A 109 -3.50 -13.41 25.00
N VAL A 110 -4.00 -12.67 25.99
CA VAL A 110 -3.68 -12.91 27.40
C VAL A 110 -4.53 -14.04 27.97
N ASP A 111 -5.74 -14.22 27.44
CA ASP A 111 -6.66 -15.25 27.90
C ASP A 111 -6.48 -16.61 27.19
N GLY A 112 -5.66 -16.64 26.14
CA GLY A 112 -5.35 -17.86 25.39
C GLY A 112 -6.51 -18.34 24.52
N SER A 113 -7.41 -17.43 24.13
CA SER A 113 -8.57 -17.75 23.31
C SER A 113 -8.24 -18.07 21.85
N GLY A 114 -7.01 -17.76 21.40
CA GLY A 114 -6.57 -17.87 20.01
C GLY A 114 -7.11 -16.77 19.10
N CYS A 115 -7.74 -15.74 19.67
CA CYS A 115 -8.27 -14.57 18.98
C CYS A 115 -7.90 -13.29 19.74
N LEU A 116 -7.95 -12.13 19.11
CA LEU A 116 -7.76 -10.84 19.78
C LEU A 116 -9.08 -10.13 20.00
N GLU A 117 -9.45 -9.92 21.27
CA GLU A 117 -10.53 -9.02 21.63
C GLU A 117 -10.08 -7.54 21.52
N LEU A 118 -11.04 -6.63 21.30
CA LEU A 118 -10.79 -5.19 21.26
C LEU A 118 -10.04 -4.67 22.50
N ASN A 119 -10.34 -5.24 23.68
CA ASN A 119 -9.69 -4.83 24.92
C ASN A 119 -8.22 -5.22 24.98
N GLU A 120 -7.87 -6.38 24.42
CA GLU A 120 -6.50 -6.87 24.35
C GLU A 120 -5.69 -6.01 23.37
N LEU A 121 -6.24 -5.76 22.18
CA LEU A 121 -5.64 -4.86 21.21
C LEU A 121 -5.44 -3.45 21.80
N LYS A 122 -6.45 -2.89 22.47
CA LYS A 122 -6.33 -1.58 23.16
C LYS A 122 -5.23 -1.56 24.21
N ARG A 123 -5.11 -2.60 25.04
CA ARG A 123 -4.04 -2.68 26.05
C ARG A 123 -2.68 -2.76 25.39
N ALA A 124 -2.55 -3.56 24.35
CA ALA A 124 -1.30 -3.77 23.62
C ALA A 124 -0.82 -2.50 22.93
N CYS A 125 -1.70 -1.82 22.19
CA CYS A 125 -1.39 -0.55 21.52
C CYS A 125 -0.98 0.53 22.53
N ARG A 126 -1.67 0.61 23.69
CA ARG A 126 -1.29 1.54 24.78
C ARG A 126 0.08 1.21 25.37
N LYS A 127 0.35 -0.06 25.65
CA LYS A 127 1.64 -0.52 26.21
C LYS A 127 2.78 -0.31 25.21
N GLY A 128 2.53 -0.54 23.93
CA GLY A 128 3.47 -0.34 22.83
C GLY A 128 3.54 1.09 22.30
N ASN A 129 2.86 2.06 22.93
CA ASN A 129 2.82 3.47 22.57
C ASN A 129 2.44 3.73 21.09
N TRP A 130 1.56 2.90 20.52
CA TRP A 130 0.98 3.15 19.21
C TRP A 130 -0.14 4.18 19.33
N ARG A 131 -0.14 5.18 18.43
CA ARG A 131 -1.02 6.36 18.51
C ARG A 131 -2.17 6.36 17.51
N GLY A 132 -2.36 5.28 16.76
CA GLY A 132 -3.48 5.15 15.84
C GLY A 132 -4.81 4.89 16.54
N ASP A 133 -5.89 5.03 15.76
CA ASP A 133 -7.23 4.69 16.23
C ASP A 133 -7.42 3.17 16.27
N VAL A 134 -7.41 2.63 17.50
CA VAL A 134 -7.56 1.19 17.74
C VAL A 134 -8.96 0.68 17.38
N LEU A 135 -10.00 1.51 17.52
CA LEU A 135 -11.37 1.07 17.21
C LEU A 135 -11.55 0.94 15.70
N MET A 136 -11.07 1.93 14.96
CA MET A 136 -11.10 1.94 13.50
C MET A 136 -10.27 0.79 12.92
N LEU A 137 -9.06 0.56 13.46
CA LEU A 137 -8.24 -0.60 13.09
C LEU A 137 -8.94 -1.92 13.40
N PHE A 138 -9.53 -2.06 14.59
CA PHE A 138 -10.21 -3.29 14.98
C PHE A 138 -11.37 -3.61 14.03
N ASN A 139 -12.17 -2.61 13.68
CA ASN A 139 -13.25 -2.77 12.70
C ASN A 139 -12.74 -3.22 11.33
N TYR A 140 -11.55 -2.78 10.94
CA TYR A 140 -10.94 -3.15 9.65
C TYR A 140 -10.37 -4.56 9.62
N LEU A 141 -9.76 -5.01 10.72
CA LEU A 141 -9.18 -6.35 10.81
C LEU A 141 -10.25 -7.43 11.02
N ASP A 142 -11.36 -7.09 11.68
CA ASP A 142 -12.48 -8.00 11.97
C ASP A 142 -13.43 -8.15 10.75
N LYS A 143 -12.95 -8.83 9.71
CA LYS A 143 -13.66 -9.05 8.43
C LYS A 143 -14.93 -9.88 8.63
N ASP A 144 -14.83 -10.98 9.38
CA ASP A 144 -15.91 -11.95 9.54
C ASP A 144 -16.89 -11.55 10.65
N ARG A 145 -16.57 -10.48 11.41
CA ARG A 145 -17.30 -10.09 12.62
C ARG A 145 -17.49 -11.27 13.57
N CYS A 146 -16.45 -12.11 13.64
CA CYS A 146 -16.48 -13.35 14.39
C CYS A 146 -16.72 -13.04 15.87
N ARG A 147 -17.55 -13.85 16.52
CA ARG A 147 -17.85 -13.68 17.94
C ARG A 147 -17.30 -14.84 18.75
N SER A 148 -16.21 -14.60 19.47
CA SER A 148 -15.76 -15.50 20.53
C SER A 148 -16.36 -15.05 21.88
N GLY A 149 -16.99 -15.96 22.61
CA GLY A 149 -17.61 -15.65 23.91
C GLY A 149 -18.69 -14.55 23.87
N GLY A 150 -19.34 -14.33 22.71
CA GLY A 150 -20.36 -13.30 22.51
C GLY A 150 -19.82 -11.90 22.14
N LYS A 151 -18.51 -11.70 22.18
CA LYS A 151 -17.84 -10.44 21.83
C LYS A 151 -17.17 -10.55 20.46
N ARG A 152 -16.99 -9.42 19.77
CA ARG A 152 -16.22 -9.37 18.51
C ARG A 152 -14.75 -9.64 18.80
N SER A 153 -14.11 -10.43 17.93
CA SER A 153 -12.71 -10.84 18.07
C SER A 153 -12.06 -11.05 16.70
N ILE A 154 -10.80 -10.66 16.56
CA ILE A 154 -10.02 -10.87 15.34
C ILE A 154 -9.30 -12.21 15.44
N SER A 155 -9.50 -13.09 14.47
CA SER A 155 -8.88 -14.41 14.41
C SER A 155 -7.43 -14.35 13.88
N ALA A 156 -6.67 -15.43 14.09
CA ALA A 156 -5.33 -15.57 13.52
C ALA A 156 -5.32 -15.45 11.98
N ALA A 157 -6.32 -16.01 11.31
CA ALA A 157 -6.45 -15.95 9.85
C ALA A 157 -6.63 -14.50 9.36
N GLU A 158 -7.39 -13.70 10.10
CA GLU A 158 -7.59 -12.27 9.83
C GLU A 158 -6.38 -11.40 10.19
N LEU A 159 -5.41 -11.90 10.96
CA LEU A 159 -4.15 -11.20 11.20
C LEU A 159 -3.06 -11.60 10.20
N CYS A 160 -3.10 -12.82 9.68
CA CYS A 160 -2.13 -13.37 8.74
C CYS A 160 -1.95 -12.52 7.49
N PHE A 161 -3.01 -11.83 7.02
CA PHE A 161 -2.86 -10.94 5.85
C PHE A 161 -1.85 -9.81 6.10
N LEU A 162 -1.62 -9.38 7.35
CA LEU A 162 -0.63 -8.35 7.67
C LEU A 162 0.80 -8.78 7.34
N ASP A 163 1.08 -10.08 7.35
CA ASP A 163 2.41 -10.62 7.01
C ASP A 163 2.64 -10.60 5.48
N VAL A 164 1.57 -10.68 4.69
CA VAL A 164 1.60 -10.69 3.22
C VAL A 164 1.48 -9.28 2.64
N TRP A 165 0.67 -8.43 3.26
CA TRP A 165 0.41 -7.09 2.76
C TRP A 165 1.59 -6.15 2.97
N ASN A 166 2.05 -5.49 1.90
CA ASN A 166 3.12 -4.50 1.95
C ASN A 166 2.63 -3.13 1.44
N PRO A 167 2.59 -2.08 2.29
CA PRO A 167 2.12 -0.76 1.89
C PRO A 167 3.04 -0.06 0.88
N LEU A 168 4.29 -0.51 0.71
CA LEU A 168 5.23 0.10 -0.23
C LEU A 168 5.06 -0.38 -1.68
N ASP A 169 4.40 -1.52 -1.89
CA ASP A 169 4.13 -2.01 -3.25
C ASP A 169 3.06 -1.15 -3.95
N ASP A 170 2.20 -0.50 -3.16
CA ASP A 170 1.18 0.50 -3.57
C ASP A 170 1.80 1.83 -4.05
N ASP A 171 3.05 2.10 -3.65
CA ASP A 171 3.79 3.34 -3.97
C ASP A 171 4.82 3.12 -5.10
N SER A 172 4.75 1.99 -5.81
CA SER A 172 5.69 1.66 -6.89
C SER A 172 5.46 2.53 -8.12
N LEU A 173 5.97 3.76 -8.02
CA LEU A 173 6.33 4.61 -9.14
C LEU A 173 7.13 3.75 -10.13
N GLU A 174 6.49 3.34 -11.23
CA GLU A 174 7.26 2.96 -12.41
C GLU A 174 8.13 4.17 -12.76
N GLU A 175 9.44 4.03 -12.54
CA GLU A 175 10.44 4.84 -13.21
C GLU A 175 10.03 4.90 -14.69
N PRO A 176 9.87 6.09 -15.29
CA PRO A 176 9.32 6.21 -16.63
C PRO A 176 10.19 5.37 -17.56
N HIS A 177 9.67 4.21 -17.97
CA HIS A 177 10.29 3.38 -18.97
C HIS A 177 10.36 4.22 -20.23
N ALA A 178 11.56 4.74 -20.52
CA ALA A 178 11.85 5.44 -21.74
C ALA A 178 11.50 4.51 -22.90
N ASP A 179 10.35 4.78 -23.51
CA ASP A 179 9.86 4.11 -24.71
C ASP A 179 10.86 4.36 -25.85
N LEU A 180 11.81 3.45 -25.99
CA LEU A 180 12.70 3.33 -27.15
C LEU A 180 12.09 2.39 -28.20
N GLY A 181 10.76 2.44 -28.33
CA GLY A 181 9.96 1.54 -29.15
C GLY A 181 9.11 2.20 -30.22
N HIS A 182 9.33 3.48 -30.60
CA HIS A 182 8.67 4.03 -31.79
C HIS A 182 9.45 5.16 -32.47
N GLN A 183 10.37 4.79 -33.37
CA GLN A 183 10.78 5.61 -34.51
C GLN A 183 11.42 4.71 -35.58
N ILE A 184 10.62 3.80 -36.14
CA ILE A 184 10.90 3.19 -37.44
C ILE A 184 9.67 3.43 -38.30
N GLN A 185 9.64 4.61 -38.93
CA GLN A 185 9.08 4.90 -40.25
C GLN A 185 9.29 6.40 -40.48
N GLU A 186 9.71 6.76 -41.69
CA GLU A 186 10.10 8.12 -42.14
C GLU A 186 11.58 8.50 -42.01
N ALA A 187 12.48 7.63 -42.49
CA ALA A 187 13.82 8.07 -42.92
C ALA A 187 14.45 7.20 -44.03
N GLU A 188 13.63 6.58 -44.90
CA GLU A 188 14.13 5.86 -46.09
C GLU A 188 13.78 6.59 -47.39
N THR A 189 14.03 7.89 -47.46
CA THR A 189 14.10 8.59 -48.76
C THR A 189 15.12 9.72 -48.69
N SER A 190 16.42 9.39 -48.66
CA SER A 190 17.45 10.14 -49.39
C SER A 190 18.89 9.74 -48.99
N LEU A 191 19.67 9.43 -50.04
CA LEU A 191 21.12 9.55 -50.19
C LEU A 191 22.03 8.32 -49.96
N PRO A 192 23.16 8.24 -50.70
CA PRO A 192 23.65 7.02 -51.34
C PRO A 192 24.86 6.35 -50.65
N ALA A 193 25.18 5.18 -51.19
CA ALA A 193 26.24 4.23 -50.82
C ALA A 193 27.63 4.84 -50.54
N LEU A 194 28.26 4.39 -49.44
CA LEU A 194 29.72 4.19 -49.34
C LEU A 194 30.09 3.25 -48.16
N LEU A 195 30.68 2.11 -48.54
CA LEU A 195 31.63 1.24 -47.81
C LEU A 195 31.13 0.34 -46.67
N VAL A 196 30.84 -0.91 -47.07
CA VAL A 196 30.78 -2.14 -46.27
C VAL A 196 32.17 -2.53 -45.74
N GLN A 197 32.28 -2.86 -44.45
CA GLN A 197 33.22 -3.89 -43.97
C GLN A 197 32.54 -4.81 -42.93
N PRO A 198 32.70 -6.14 -43.02
CA PRO A 198 32.02 -7.08 -42.13
C PRO A 198 32.70 -7.22 -40.75
N ARG A 199 31.88 -7.31 -39.69
CA ARG A 199 32.30 -7.53 -38.30
C ARG A 199 32.69 -8.99 -38.04
N ARG A 200 33.82 -9.21 -37.36
CA ARG A 200 34.27 -10.53 -36.84
C ARG A 200 33.46 -10.97 -35.60
N ALA A 201 33.18 -12.27 -35.51
CA ALA A 201 32.48 -12.90 -34.38
C ALA A 201 33.34 -12.98 -33.10
N ARG A 202 32.69 -12.93 -31.92
CA ARG A 202 33.30 -13.14 -30.59
C ARG A 202 33.19 -14.61 -30.14
N PRO A 203 34.19 -15.18 -29.47
CA PRO A 203 34.13 -16.55 -28.95
C PRO A 203 33.42 -16.66 -27.58
N ALA A 204 32.81 -17.83 -27.34
CA ALA A 204 32.07 -18.18 -26.13
C ALA A 204 32.97 -18.53 -24.92
N ARG A 205 32.46 -18.32 -23.70
CA ARG A 205 33.13 -18.63 -22.42
C ARG A 205 32.81 -20.07 -21.94
N PRO A 206 33.76 -20.79 -21.32
CA PRO A 206 33.52 -22.10 -20.74
C PRO A 206 33.08 -22.03 -19.27
N ALA A 207 32.35 -23.06 -18.82
CA ALA A 207 31.86 -23.26 -17.46
C ALA A 207 32.91 -23.96 -16.57
N MET A 208 32.92 -23.68 -15.26
CA MET A 208 33.74 -24.43 -14.28
C MET A 208 32.98 -24.69 -12.97
N LYS A 209 33.09 -25.94 -12.53
CA LYS A 209 32.71 -26.48 -11.22
C LYS A 209 33.90 -26.38 -10.25
N ASP A 210 33.58 -26.31 -8.96
CA ASP A 210 34.34 -26.72 -7.77
C ASP A 210 35.48 -25.84 -7.18
N LEU A 211 35.09 -25.23 -6.05
CA LEU A 211 35.68 -25.28 -4.70
C LEU A 211 37.01 -24.58 -4.32
N LYS A 212 36.88 -23.80 -3.24
CA LYS A 212 37.75 -23.73 -2.04
C LYS A 212 39.21 -23.34 -2.25
N LYS A 213 39.46 -22.04 -2.22
CA LYS A 213 40.60 -21.38 -1.56
C LYS A 213 40.22 -19.91 -1.37
N TYR A 214 40.81 -19.24 -0.38
CA TYR A 214 40.50 -17.87 0.08
C TYR A 214 39.42 -17.77 1.16
N ALA A 215 39.66 -18.49 2.26
CA ALA A 215 39.47 -17.92 3.59
C ALA A 215 40.82 -17.30 4.04
N SER A 216 40.85 -16.02 4.39
CA SER A 216 41.73 -15.44 5.44
C SER A 216 41.40 -13.94 5.64
N ALA A 217 41.43 -13.51 6.91
CA ALA A 217 40.94 -12.25 7.50
C ALA A 217 41.88 -11.01 7.26
N PRO A 218 41.73 -9.79 7.85
CA PRO A 218 41.31 -9.45 9.23
C PRO A 218 40.39 -8.19 9.42
N VAL A 219 40.21 -7.82 10.70
CA VAL A 219 39.15 -7.02 11.34
C VAL A 219 39.71 -5.71 11.99
N LEU A 220 38.99 -4.57 11.79
CA LEU A 220 38.85 -3.29 12.58
C LEU A 220 40.10 -2.38 12.81
N PRO A 221 40.04 -1.08 13.31
CA PRO A 221 38.94 -0.31 13.98
C PRO A 221 38.81 1.26 13.76
N HIS A 222 37.72 1.84 14.34
CA HIS A 222 37.58 3.12 15.09
C HIS A 222 37.33 4.54 14.48
N LEU A 223 36.35 5.26 15.11
CA LEU A 223 36.00 6.70 15.25
C LEU A 223 34.61 7.09 14.69
N ALA A 224 33.53 7.22 15.48
CA ALA A 224 33.17 8.24 16.50
C ALA A 224 32.67 9.60 15.94
N LEU A 225 31.37 9.84 16.20
CA LEU A 225 30.68 11.11 16.46
C LEU A 225 30.53 12.17 15.35
N ARG A 226 29.27 12.43 14.95
CA ARG A 226 28.58 13.74 15.05
C ARG A 226 27.11 13.64 14.61
N GLN A 227 26.19 13.87 15.55
CA GLN A 227 24.81 14.33 15.30
C GLN A 227 24.83 15.83 14.94
N PRO A 228 23.82 16.38 14.23
CA PRO A 228 22.91 17.34 14.87
C PRO A 228 21.48 17.37 14.22
N PRO A 229 20.55 18.29 14.57
CA PRO A 229 19.63 18.14 15.69
C PRO A 229 18.13 18.24 15.27
N SER A 230 17.29 17.88 16.24
CA SER A 230 15.84 18.03 16.31
C SER A 230 15.32 19.46 16.04
N ARG A 231 14.22 19.57 15.28
CA ARG A 231 13.39 20.79 15.15
C ARG A 231 11.91 20.49 15.34
N ILE A 232 11.52 20.33 16.60
CA ILE A 232 10.26 20.87 17.11
C ILE A 232 10.55 22.34 17.43
N LEU A 233 10.07 23.27 16.58
CA LEU A 233 9.69 24.66 16.89
C LEU A 233 9.62 25.49 15.58
N VAL A 234 8.58 25.28 14.78
CA VAL A 234 8.02 26.33 13.91
C VAL A 234 6.49 26.17 13.92
N ARG A 235 5.89 26.45 15.08
CA ARG A 235 4.44 26.71 15.24
C ARG A 235 4.17 27.98 16.05
N LEU A 236 5.08 28.95 15.99
CA LEU A 236 4.95 30.23 16.68
C LEU A 236 5.32 31.47 15.82
N LEU A 237 5.25 31.36 14.49
CA LEU A 237 5.43 32.52 13.59
C LEU A 237 4.49 32.48 12.36
N ASN A 238 3.22 32.10 12.55
CA ASN A 238 2.21 32.26 11.47
C ASN A 238 0.82 32.70 11.96
N SER A 239 0.74 33.35 13.13
CA SER A 239 -0.48 33.96 13.67
C SER A 239 -0.41 35.50 13.70
N TYR A 240 0.44 36.12 12.88
CA TYR A 240 0.59 37.59 12.85
C TYR A 240 0.50 38.19 11.44
N ALA A 241 -0.29 37.57 10.55
CA ALA A 241 -0.55 38.10 9.21
C ALA A 241 -2.04 37.99 8.80
N GLN A 242 -2.96 38.04 9.76
CA GLN A 242 -4.36 38.41 9.53
C GLN A 242 -4.81 39.30 10.69
N GLY A 243 -5.03 40.59 10.40
CA GLY A 243 -5.73 41.50 11.29
C GLY A 243 -4.99 42.80 11.58
N GLU A 244 -4.91 43.71 10.59
CA GLU A 244 -5.06 45.15 10.84
C GLU A 244 -5.28 45.87 9.50
N GLY A 245 -6.56 46.14 9.21
CA GLY A 245 -7.01 47.06 8.16
C GLY A 245 -8.23 47.77 8.72
N ARG A 246 -7.99 48.94 9.32
CA ARG A 246 -9.00 49.98 9.52
C ARG A 246 -9.20 50.74 8.21
#